data_AF-A0A2T4HJK2-F1
#
_entry.id   AF-A0A2T4HJK2-F1
#
_cell.length_a   1.000
_cell.length_b   1.000
_cell.length_c   1.000
_cell.angle_alpha   90.00
_cell.angle_beta   90.00
_cell.angle_gamma   90.00
#
_symmetry.space_group_name_H-M   'P 1'
#
loop_
_entity.id
_entity.type
_entity.pdbx_description
1 polymer ?
#
loop_
_entity_poly.entity_id
_entity_poly.type
_entity_poly.pdbx_seq_one_letter_code
_entity_poly.pdbx_strand_id
1 'polypeptide(L)' 'MLLYSYLHVHVWEADTAVVRAAAGMIRRSSRRDPALRDQRKSFYRDILKAHRDHQELVTACRL' A
#
# COMPACT_ATOMS: atom_id res chain seq x y z
N MET A 1 2.62 12.44 7.97
CA MET A 1 1.51 11.60 7.48
C MET A 1 1.06 12.17 6.14
N LEU A 2 1.32 11.46 5.04
CA LEU A 2 0.95 11.93 3.71
C LEU A 2 -0.43 11.37 3.34
N LEU A 3 -1.31 12.24 2.85
CA LEU A 3 -2.55 11.78 2.23
C LEU A 3 -2.19 11.18 0.88
N TYR A 4 -2.33 9.87 0.73
CA TYR A 4 -2.29 9.28 -0.59
C TYR A 4 -3.64 9.57 -1.26
N SER A 5 -3.73 10.75 -1.89
CA SER A 5 -4.98 11.38 -2.36
C SER A 5 -5.83 10.46 -3.24
N TYR A 6 -5.18 9.56 -3.97
CA TYR A 6 -5.84 8.61 -4.86
C TYR A 6 -6.58 7.47 -4.13
N LEU A 7 -6.18 7.20 -2.89
CA LEU A 7 -6.75 6.14 -2.07
C LEU A 7 -7.59 6.62 -0.90
N HIS A 8 -7.49 7.90 -0.54
CA HIS A 8 -7.99 8.44 0.73
C HIS A 8 -7.54 7.58 1.92
N VAL A 9 -6.30 7.09 1.87
CA VAL A 9 -5.65 6.41 2.99
C VAL A 9 -4.54 7.32 3.47
N HIS A 10 -4.51 7.53 4.79
CA HIS A 10 -3.41 8.21 5.45
C HIS A 10 -2.25 7.22 5.59
N VAL A 11 -1.11 7.58 5.00
CA VAL A 11 0.07 6.73 4.97
C VAL A 11 1.20 7.46 5.69
N TRP A 12 1.96 6.76 6.53
CA TRP A 12 3.15 7.31 7.17
C TRP A 12 4.25 7.50 6.12
N GLU A 13 5.19 8.44 6.34
CA GLU A 13 6.25 8.66 5.35
C GLU A 13 7.08 7.39 5.09
N ALA A 14 7.34 6.62 6.14
CA ALA A 14 8.00 5.31 6.08
C ALA A 14 7.30 4.31 5.12
N ASP A 15 5.97 4.34 5.06
CA ASP A 15 5.17 3.42 4.24
C ASP A 15 5.00 3.90 2.78
N THR A 16 5.49 5.10 2.43
CA THR A 16 5.31 5.66 1.07
C THR A 16 6.04 4.83 0.03
N ALA A 17 7.20 4.27 0.38
CA ALA A 17 7.96 3.37 -0.51
C ALA A 17 7.18 2.10 -0.82
N VAL A 18 6.46 1.56 0.17
CA VAL A 18 5.62 0.36 0.04
C VAL A 18 4.46 0.61 -0.91
N VAL A 19 3.77 1.76 -0.76
CA VAL A 19 2.67 2.13 -1.67
C VAL A 19 3.17 2.33 -3.10
N ARG A 20 4.36 2.93 -3.29
CA ARG A 20 4.97 3.07 -4.62
C ARG A 20 5.32 1.72 -5.24
N ALA A 21 5.89 0.81 -4.46
CA ALA A 21 6.19 -0.56 -4.90
C ALA A 21 4.90 -1.28 -5.32
N ALA A 22 3.86 -1.24 -4.48
CA ALA A 22 2.53 -1.78 -4.76
C ALA A 22 1.92 -1.18 -6.05
N ALA A 23 2.06 0.14 -6.25
CA ALA A 23 1.60 0.82 -7.46
C ALA A 23 2.34 0.38 -8.73
N GLY A 24 3.54 -0.19 -8.60
CA GLY A 24 4.29 -0.82 -9.69
C GLY A 24 3.81 -2.23 -10.03
N MET A 25 3.17 -2.93 -9.08
CA MET A 25 2.64 -4.29 -9.27
C MET A 25 1.33 -4.31 -10.07
N ILE A 26 0.61 -3.17 -10.09
CA ILE A 26 -0.66 -3.04 -10.81
C ILE A 26 -0.39 -2.63 -12.26
N ARG A 27 -1.08 -3.28 -13.22
CA ARG A 27 -1.07 -2.86 -14.63
C ARG A 27 -1.46 -1.40 -14.77
N ARG A 28 -0.78 -0.65 -15.65
CA ARG A 28 -1.01 0.80 -15.80
C ARG A 28 -2.47 1.15 -16.10
N SER A 29 -3.17 0.34 -16.91
CA SER A 29 -4.59 0.49 -17.23
C SER A 29 -5.49 0.35 -15.99
N SER A 30 -5.27 -0.68 -15.19
CA SER A 30 -6.05 -0.95 -13.97
C SER A 30 -5.86 0.11 -12.88
N ARG A 31 -4.78 0.89 -12.93
CA ARG A 31 -4.55 1.99 -11.97
C ARG A 31 -5.48 3.17 -12.19
N ARG A 32 -5.91 3.43 -13.43
CA ARG A 32 -6.77 4.59 -13.76
C ARG A 32 -8.23 4.21 -13.94
N ASP A 33 -8.52 2.92 -14.03
CA ASP A 33 -9.88 2.41 -14.15
C ASP A 33 -10.71 2.77 -12.89
N PRO A 34 -11.80 3.54 -13.05
CA PRO A 34 -12.73 3.85 -11.97
C PRO A 34 -13.47 2.62 -11.43
N ALA A 35 -13.78 1.62 -12.28
CA ALA A 35 -14.48 0.41 -11.88
C ALA A 35 -13.65 -0.44 -10.91
N LEU A 36 -12.32 -0.35 -11.01
CA LEU A 36 -11.39 -1.08 -10.15
C LEU A 36 -10.97 -0.27 -8.91
N ARG A 37 -11.61 0.86 -8.62
CA ARG A 37 -11.23 1.75 -7.52
C ARG A 37 -11.26 1.04 -6.16
N ASP A 38 -12.31 0.27 -5.89
CA ASP A 38 -12.45 -0.40 -4.59
C ASP A 38 -11.54 -1.62 -4.48
N GLN A 39 -11.40 -2.41 -5.56
CA GLN A 39 -10.43 -3.52 -5.59
C GLN A 39 -9.00 -3.01 -5.37
N ARG A 40 -8.64 -1.89 -6.00
CA ARG A 40 -7.35 -1.24 -5.81
C ARG A 40 -7.17 -0.76 -4.37
N LYS A 41 -8.21 -0.18 -3.75
CA LYS A 41 -8.16 0.22 -2.33
C LYS A 41 -7.90 -0.98 -1.42
N SER A 42 -8.62 -2.09 -1.62
CA SER A 42 -8.40 -3.33 -0.88
C SER A 42 -6.97 -3.83 -1.06
N PHE A 43 -6.48 -3.89 -2.30
CA PHE A 43 -5.11 -4.32 -2.59
C PHE A 43 -4.05 -3.52 -1.81
N TYR A 44 -4.12 -2.19 -1.79
CA TYR A 44 -3.15 -1.41 -1.02
C TYR A 44 -3.31 -1.60 0.50
N ARG A 45 -4.53 -1.80 1.01
CA ARG A 45 -4.74 -2.10 2.44
C ARG A 45 -4.10 -3.43 2.80
N ASP A 46 -4.26 -4.45 1.95
CA ASP A 46 -3.68 -5.78 2.16
C ASP A 46 -2.14 -5.72 2.14
N ILE A 47 -1.55 -4.98 1.20
CA ILE A 47 -0.10 -4.77 1.16
C ILE A 47 0.41 -4.03 2.39
N LEU A 48 -0.27 -2.96 2.82
CA LEU A 48 0.14 -2.21 4.02
C LEU A 48 0.05 -3.06 5.27
N LYS A 49 -1.00 -3.88 5.38
CA LYS A 49 -1.13 -4.85 6.47
C LYS A 49 0.01 -5.86 6.44
N ALA A 50 0.26 -6.50 5.30
CA ALA A 50 1.33 -7.47 5.15
C ALA A 50 2.72 -6.86 5.46
N HIS A 51 2.95 -5.61 5.06
CA HIS A 51 4.19 -4.90 5.41
C HIS A 51 4.33 -4.70 6.92
N ARG A 52 3.27 -4.27 7.60
CA ARG A 52 3.27 -4.11 9.05
C ARG A 52 3.50 -5.44 9.76
N ASP A 53 2.77 -6.48 9.38
CA ASP A 53 2.89 -7.82 9.96
C ASP A 53 4.35 -8.34 9.79
N HIS A 54 4.97 -8.08 8.63
CA HIS A 54 6.37 -8.42 8.39
C HIS A 54 7.35 -7.55 9.22
N GLN A 55 7.12 -6.25 9.34
CA GLN A 55 7.94 -5.37 10.19
C GLN A 55 7.84 -5.76 11.67
N GLU A 56 6.67 -6.15 12.15
CA GLU A 56 6.47 -6.66 13.51
C GLU A 56 7.29 -7.93 13.72
N LEU A 57 7.29 -8.85 12.75
CA LEU A 57 8.10 -10.07 12.81
C LEU A 57 9.61 -9.76 12.78
N VAL A 58 10.07 -8.91 11.86
CA VAL A 58 11.48 -8.48 11.79
C VAL A 58 11.92 -7.83 13.10
N THR A 59 11.09 -6.94 13.66
CA THR A 59 11.35 -6.29 14.95
C THR A 59 11.39 -7.30 16.10
N ALA A 60 10.46 -8.26 16.13
CA ALA A 60 10.42 -9.31 17.15
C ALA A 60 11.65 -10.23 17.08
N CYS A 61 12.11 -10.54 15.87
CA CYS A 61 13.29 -11.37 15.63
C CYS A 61 14.61 -10.58 15.67
N ARG A 62 14.56 -9.24 15.73
CA ARG A 62 15.70 -8.31 15.62
C ARG A 62 16.63 -8.63 14.44
N LEU A 63 16.04 -9.00 13.30
CA LEU A 63 16.74 -9.27 12.04
C LEU A 63 16.89 -7.99 11.21
#